data_AF-A0A7Y5TB04-F1
#
_entry.id   AF-A0A7Y5TB04-F1
#
_cell.length_a   1.000
_cell.length_b   1.000
_cell.length_c   1.000
_cell.angle_alpha   90.00
_cell.angle_beta   90.00
_cell.angle_gamma   90.00
#
_symmetry.space_group_name_H-M   'P 1'
#
loop_
_entity.id
_entity.type
_entity.pdbx_description
1 polymer ?
#
loop_
_entity_poly.entity_id
_entity_poly.type
_entity_poly.pdbx_seq_one_letter_code
_entity_poly.pdbx_strand_id
1 'polypeptide(L)'
;MVRCRGGVPGLLGPGGSDFISPALCEADLMRRVLRADALATWLAGFLPGLAEDGDPLLTVPRVLDRTVGKAVHLLGLALSRAWQPRLLAPYLDTNRQQRIATATARQVSDVAREIADGDLMATHWLVSFGVLAVQAG
;
A
#
# COMPACT_ATOMS: atom_id res chain seq x y z
N MET A 1 -12.64 23.92 -2.07
CA MET A 1 -13.03 23.31 -3.35
C MET A 1 -11.76 23.09 -4.17
N VAL A 2 -11.19 21.89 -4.15
CA VAL A 2 -10.00 21.56 -4.96
C VAL A 2 -10.48 20.71 -6.14
N ARG A 3 -10.32 21.25 -7.35
CA ARG A 3 -10.58 20.55 -8.62
C ARG A 3 -9.33 19.78 -9.03
N CYS A 4 -9.45 18.48 -9.24
CA CYS A 4 -8.42 17.65 -9.87
C CYS A 4 -8.72 17.51 -11.37
N ARG A 5 -7.69 17.61 -12.22
CA ARG A 5 -7.71 17.04 -13.58
C ARG A 5 -7.44 15.54 -13.45
N GLY A 6 -8.39 14.70 -13.86
CA GLY A 6 -8.26 13.24 -13.87
C GLY A 6 -8.52 12.60 -12.50
N GLY A 7 -9.79 12.35 -12.18
CA GLY A 7 -10.21 11.78 -10.90
C GLY A 7 -9.94 10.28 -10.82
N VAL A 8 -8.80 9.89 -10.26
CA VAL A 8 -8.61 8.55 -9.69
C VAL A 8 -8.78 8.68 -8.16
N PRO A 9 -9.79 8.06 -7.53
CA PRO A 9 -10.14 8.25 -6.11
C PRO A 9 -9.10 7.82 -5.05
N GLY A 10 -7.84 7.52 -5.40
CA GLY A 10 -6.80 7.05 -4.46
C GLY A 10 -5.48 7.83 -4.47
N LEU A 11 -5.37 8.90 -5.25
CA LEU A 11 -4.24 9.85 -5.23
C LEU A 11 -4.41 10.96 -4.17
N LEU A 12 -5.57 11.02 -3.52
CA LEU A 12 -5.76 11.82 -2.32
C LEU A 12 -4.89 11.21 -1.22
N GLY A 13 -4.06 12.02 -0.57
CA GLY A 13 -3.24 11.56 0.56
C GLY A 13 -4.11 10.85 1.60
N PRO A 14 -3.54 9.90 2.36
CA PRO A 14 -4.35 9.07 3.24
C PRO A 14 -5.14 9.93 4.22
N GLY A 15 -6.45 9.66 4.32
CA GLY A 15 -7.21 10.10 5.47
C GLY A 15 -6.58 9.47 6.70
N GLY A 16 -6.47 10.20 7.81
CA GLY A 16 -5.93 9.67 9.08
C GLY A 16 -6.73 8.51 9.69
N SER A 17 -7.70 7.95 8.97
CA SER A 17 -8.53 6.81 9.31
C SER A 17 -8.39 5.63 8.34
N ASP A 18 -7.61 5.77 7.26
CA ASP A 18 -7.51 4.73 6.25
C ASP A 18 -6.67 3.56 6.74
N PHE A 19 -7.20 2.35 6.62
CA PHE A 19 -6.51 1.09 6.92
C PHE A 19 -5.95 0.41 5.69
N ILE A 20 -6.52 0.70 4.53
CA ILE A 20 -6.22 0.09 3.24
C ILE A 20 -6.02 1.18 2.21
N SER A 21 -5.24 0.89 1.17
CA SER A 21 -5.10 1.77 0.02
C SER A 21 -6.20 1.46 -1.02
N PRO A 22 -7.21 2.33 -1.22
CA PRO A 22 -8.33 2.01 -2.11
C PRO A 22 -7.88 1.73 -3.55
N ALA A 23 -6.94 2.52 -4.06
CA ALA A 23 -6.39 2.33 -5.40
C ALA A 23 -5.67 0.98 -5.55
N LEU A 24 -4.92 0.54 -4.54
CA LEU A 24 -4.25 -0.76 -4.59
C LEU A 24 -5.24 -1.92 -4.41
N CYS A 25 -6.35 -1.70 -3.70
CA CYS A 25 -7.44 -2.68 -3.59
C CYS A 25 -8.13 -2.88 -4.94
N GLU A 26 -8.43 -1.79 -5.65
CA GLU A 26 -8.97 -1.86 -7.00
C GLU A 26 -8.00 -2.56 -7.96
N ALA A 27 -6.71 -2.23 -7.89
CA ALA A 27 -5.69 -2.89 -8.71
C ALA A 27 -5.56 -4.40 -8.43
N ASP A 28 -5.57 -4.84 -7.16
CA ASP A 28 -5.56 -6.28 -6.83
C ASP A 28 -6.85 -6.98 -7.26
N LEU A 29 -8.00 -6.31 -7.18
CA LEU A 29 -9.26 -6.84 -7.71
C LEU A 29 -9.14 -7.06 -9.22
N MET A 30 -8.70 -6.04 -9.95
CA MET A 30 -8.59 -6.10 -11.42
C MET A 30 -7.54 -7.12 -11.87
N ARG A 31 -6.49 -7.37 -11.07
CA ARG A 31 -5.54 -8.47 -11.31
C ARG A 31 -6.20 -9.84 -11.33
N ARG A 32 -7.29 -10.04 -10.58
CA ARG A 32 -8.03 -11.32 -10.54
C ARG A 32 -9.06 -11.44 -11.66
N VAL A 33 -9.54 -10.31 -12.18
CA VAL A 33 -10.59 -10.25 -13.20
C VAL A 33 -10.00 -10.26 -14.62
N LEU A 34 -8.88 -9.57 -14.82
CA LEU A 34 -8.26 -9.41 -16.13
C LEU A 34 -7.22 -10.49 -16.42
N ARG A 35 -7.03 -10.77 -17.70
CA ARG A 35 -5.85 -11.51 -18.17
C ARG A 35 -4.59 -10.68 -17.99
N ALA A 36 -3.43 -11.33 -17.88
CA ALA A 36 -2.15 -10.69 -17.59
C ALA A 36 -1.77 -9.57 -18.58
N ASP A 37 -1.99 -9.79 -19.88
CA ASP A 37 -1.74 -8.82 -20.95
C ASP A 37 -2.67 -7.60 -20.83
N ALA A 38 -3.96 -7.83 -20.61
CA ALA A 38 -4.93 -6.75 -20.39
C ALA A 38 -4.66 -5.98 -19.09
N LEU A 39 -4.18 -6.66 -18.04
CA LEU A 39 -3.88 -6.04 -16.75
C LEU A 39 -2.73 -5.04 -16.86
N ALA A 40 -1.64 -5.39 -17.56
CA ALA A 40 -0.49 -4.49 -17.70
C ALA A 40 -0.89 -3.17 -18.37
N THR A 41 -1.68 -3.24 -19.46
CA THR A 41 -2.22 -2.05 -20.14
C THR A 41 -3.18 -1.27 -19.24
N TRP A 42 -4.07 -1.96 -18.52
CA TRP A 42 -5.02 -1.30 -17.61
C TRP A 42 -4.30 -0.60 -16.45
N LEU A 43 -3.30 -1.24 -15.84
CA LEU A 43 -2.50 -0.66 -14.75
C LEU A 43 -1.77 0.60 -15.20
N ALA A 44 -1.19 0.61 -16.41
CA ALA A 44 -0.53 1.79 -16.95
C ALA A 44 -1.49 2.98 -17.13
N GLY A 45 -2.77 2.75 -17.39
CA GLY A 45 -3.80 3.80 -17.44
C GLY A 45 -4.36 4.19 -16.07
N PHE A 46 -4.52 3.23 -15.16
CA PHE A 46 -5.15 3.43 -13.87
C PHE A 46 -4.20 4.02 -12.81
N LEU A 47 -2.96 3.51 -12.76
CA LEU A 47 -1.88 3.97 -11.88
C LEU A 47 -0.61 4.25 -12.69
N PRO A 48 -0.61 5.30 -13.55
CA PRO A 48 0.49 5.56 -14.47
C PRO A 48 1.85 5.81 -13.78
N GLY A 49 1.82 6.27 -12.53
CA GLY A 49 3.00 6.54 -11.71
C GLY A 49 3.34 5.46 -10.69
N LEU A 50 2.71 4.28 -10.74
CA LEU A 50 3.01 3.20 -9.79
C LEU A 50 4.48 2.83 -9.85
N ALA A 51 5.15 2.91 -8.70
CA ALA A 51 6.56 2.67 -8.53
C ALA A 51 7.49 3.55 -9.37
N GLU A 52 7.04 4.76 -9.74
CA GLU A 52 7.94 5.83 -10.16
C GLU A 52 8.61 6.50 -8.96
N ASP A 53 9.67 7.25 -9.23
CA ASP A 53 10.38 7.99 -8.18
C ASP A 53 9.42 9.00 -7.53
N GLY A 54 9.31 8.92 -6.19
CA GLY A 54 8.38 9.75 -5.43
C GLY A 54 6.94 9.25 -5.37
N ASP A 55 6.66 8.00 -5.79
CA ASP A 55 5.32 7.42 -5.69
C ASP A 55 4.78 7.48 -4.23
N PRO A 56 3.67 8.21 -3.99
CA PRO A 56 3.07 8.32 -2.66
C PRO A 56 2.54 6.99 -2.11
N LEU A 57 2.27 5.99 -2.97
CA LEU A 57 1.85 4.64 -2.55
C LEU A 57 3.02 3.81 -1.98
N LEU A 58 4.25 4.16 -2.33
CA LEU A 58 5.47 3.51 -1.81
C LEU A 58 6.12 4.29 -0.66
N THR A 59 5.56 5.44 -0.29
CA THR A 59 6.01 6.24 0.84
C THR A 59 5.36 5.74 2.14
N VAL A 60 6.18 5.51 3.17
CA VAL A 60 5.72 5.14 4.51
C VAL A 60 4.78 6.24 5.05
N PRO A 61 3.53 5.91 5.43
CA PRO A 61 2.61 6.86 6.04
C PRO A 61 3.22 7.50 7.30
N ARG A 62 3.17 8.84 7.38
CA ARG A 62 3.68 9.55 8.55
C ARG A 62 2.71 9.42 9.72
N VAL A 63 3.14 8.78 10.79
CA VAL A 63 2.41 8.72 12.06
C VAL A 63 2.97 9.77 13.02
N LEU A 64 2.17 10.78 13.36
CA LEU A 64 2.62 11.91 14.20
C LEU A 64 2.76 11.54 15.68
N ASP A 65 1.83 10.73 16.19
CA ASP A 65 1.81 10.25 17.56
C ASP A 65 1.23 8.84 17.56
N ARG A 66 2.07 7.85 17.89
CA ARG A 66 1.71 6.42 17.90
C ARG A 66 0.85 6.02 19.09
N THR A 67 0.72 6.88 20.10
CA THR A 67 -0.08 6.61 21.30
C THR A 67 -1.57 6.90 21.11
N VAL A 68 -1.93 7.64 20.05
CA VAL A 68 -3.32 7.93 19.71
C VAL A 68 -3.92 6.75 18.95
N GLY A 69 -5.08 6.25 19.36
CA GLY A 69 -5.72 5.07 18.76
C GLY A 69 -6.01 5.14 17.25
N LYS A 70 -5.90 6.29 16.59
CA LYS A 70 -5.97 6.41 15.12
C LYS A 70 -4.65 6.10 14.42
N ALA A 71 -3.53 6.16 15.13
CA ALA A 71 -2.20 5.87 14.60
C ALA A 71 -2.10 4.46 14.03
N VAL A 72 -2.74 3.48 14.69
CA VAL A 72 -2.73 2.08 14.24
C VAL A 72 -3.41 1.90 12.88
N HIS A 73 -4.33 2.81 12.47
CA HIS A 73 -4.91 2.76 11.13
C HIS A 73 -3.84 2.98 10.06
N LEU A 74 -2.97 3.98 10.26
CA LEU A 74 -1.87 4.28 9.34
C LEU A 74 -0.81 3.18 9.31
N LEU A 75 -0.64 2.42 10.40
CA LEU A 75 0.18 1.21 10.41
C LEU A 75 -0.44 0.11 9.54
N GLY A 76 -1.76 -0.08 9.63
CA GLY A 76 -2.50 -0.96 8.73
C GLY A 76 -2.34 -0.55 7.26
N LEU A 77 -2.44 0.75 6.98
CA LEU A 77 -2.21 1.29 5.64
C LEU A 77 -0.79 1.02 5.15
N ALA A 78 0.23 1.17 6.01
CA ALA A 78 1.61 0.88 5.65
C ALA A 78 1.78 -0.59 5.23
N LEU A 79 1.16 -1.53 5.97
CA LEU A 79 1.18 -2.95 5.63
C LEU A 79 0.38 -3.27 4.35
N SER A 80 -0.78 -2.62 4.14
CA SER A 80 -1.55 -2.66 2.87
C SER A 80 -0.70 -2.24 1.69
N ARG A 81 0.02 -1.13 1.82
CA ARG A 81 0.97 -0.65 0.82
C ARG A 81 2.28 -1.43 0.79
N ALA A 82 2.48 -2.40 1.68
CA ALA A 82 3.58 -3.36 1.61
C ALA A 82 3.20 -4.60 0.79
N TRP A 83 1.99 -5.14 0.95
CA TRP A 83 1.62 -6.38 0.26
C TRP A 83 1.10 -6.14 -1.16
N GLN A 84 0.22 -5.16 -1.35
CA GLN A 84 -0.51 -5.03 -2.62
C GLN A 84 0.39 -4.67 -3.81
N PRO A 85 1.37 -3.75 -3.68
CA PRO A 85 2.29 -3.47 -4.79
C PRO A 85 3.13 -4.69 -5.17
N ARG A 86 3.48 -5.55 -4.21
CA ARG A 86 4.23 -6.80 -4.50
C ARG A 86 3.41 -7.77 -5.36
N LEU A 87 2.09 -7.84 -5.16
CA LEU A 87 1.20 -8.64 -6.01
C LEU A 87 1.10 -8.09 -7.46
N LEU A 88 1.37 -6.80 -7.65
CA LEU A 88 1.34 -6.12 -8.95
C LEU A 88 2.71 -6.09 -9.63
N ALA A 89 3.79 -6.27 -8.88
CA ALA A 89 5.17 -6.19 -9.38
C ALA A 89 5.43 -7.08 -10.62
N PRO A 90 4.92 -8.31 -10.73
CA PRO A 90 5.14 -9.16 -11.91
C PRO A 90 4.61 -8.58 -13.23
N TYR A 91 3.75 -7.56 -13.19
CA TYR A 91 3.15 -6.91 -14.36
C TYR A 91 3.82 -5.58 -14.72
N LEU A 92 4.93 -5.24 -14.05
CA LEU A 92 5.71 -4.01 -14.25
C LEU A 92 7.11 -4.34 -14.73
N ASP A 93 7.84 -3.33 -15.23
CA ASP A 93 9.25 -3.48 -15.60
C ASP A 93 10.16 -3.70 -14.39
N THR A 94 11.37 -4.21 -14.65
CA THR A 94 12.35 -4.60 -13.63
C THR A 94 12.72 -3.46 -12.68
N ASN A 95 12.79 -2.21 -13.14
CA ASN A 95 13.15 -1.08 -12.27
C ASN A 95 12.03 -0.81 -11.26
N ARG A 96 10.78 -0.82 -11.73
CA ARG A 96 9.60 -0.69 -10.85
C ARG A 96 9.50 -1.84 -9.86
N GLN A 97 9.79 -3.07 -10.28
CA GLN A 97 9.85 -4.23 -9.37
C GLN A 97 10.86 -4.04 -8.22
N GLN A 98 12.07 -3.58 -8.53
CA GLN A 98 13.11 -3.32 -7.52
C GLN A 98 12.73 -2.20 -6.54
N ARG A 99 12.11 -1.13 -7.05
CA ARG A 99 11.60 -0.04 -6.21
C ARG A 99 10.49 -0.50 -5.28
N ILE A 100 9.56 -1.32 -5.77
CA ILE A 100 8.53 -1.96 -4.94
C ILE A 100 9.18 -2.80 -3.85
N ALA A 101 10.09 -3.72 -4.19
CA ALA A 101 10.75 -4.58 -3.20
C ALA A 101 11.41 -3.77 -2.07
N THR A 102 12.15 -2.72 -2.44
CA THR A 102 12.84 -1.83 -1.49
C THR A 102 11.85 -1.07 -0.60
N ALA A 103 10.86 -0.41 -1.19
CA ALA A 103 9.93 0.44 -0.46
C ALA A 103 9.04 -0.38 0.49
N THR A 104 8.54 -1.51 0.02
CA THR A 104 7.65 -2.37 0.79
C THR A 104 8.38 -3.06 1.95
N ALA A 105 9.68 -3.34 1.84
CA ALA A 105 10.48 -3.81 2.98
C ALA A 105 10.57 -2.75 4.09
N ARG A 106 10.71 -1.47 3.73
CA ARG A 106 10.70 -0.35 4.69
C ARG A 106 9.36 -0.24 5.40
N GLN A 107 8.25 -0.42 4.68
CA GLN A 107 6.90 -0.36 5.28
C GLN A 107 6.67 -1.46 6.32
N VAL A 108 7.12 -2.69 6.04
CA VAL A 108 7.04 -3.78 7.03
C VAL A 108 7.91 -3.46 8.25
N SER A 109 9.14 -2.99 8.03
CA SER A 109 10.06 -2.65 9.11
C SER A 109 9.51 -1.57 10.04
N ASP A 110 8.83 -0.55 9.50
CA ASP A 110 8.24 0.56 10.27
C ASP A 110 7.12 0.12 11.24
N VAL A 111 6.46 -1.00 10.95
CA VAL A 111 5.32 -1.51 11.71
C VAL A 111 5.67 -2.69 12.62
N ALA A 112 6.77 -3.39 12.35
CA ALA A 112 7.12 -4.67 12.99
C ALA A 112 7.13 -4.61 14.52
N ARG A 113 7.66 -3.52 15.10
CA ARG A 113 7.72 -3.35 16.56
C ARG A 113 6.33 -3.19 17.18
N GLU A 114 5.43 -2.43 16.56
CA GLU A 114 4.06 -2.25 17.08
C GLU A 114 3.25 -3.55 17.05
N ILE A 115 3.51 -4.44 16.10
CA ILE A 115 2.88 -5.76 16.06
C ILE A 115 3.34 -6.62 17.25
N ALA A 116 4.63 -6.58 17.58
CA ALA A 116 5.22 -7.43 18.61
C ALA A 116 4.98 -6.90 20.03
N ASP A 117 5.17 -5.60 20.23
CA ASP A 117 5.27 -4.98 21.56
C ASP A 117 4.11 -4.01 21.87
N GLY A 118 3.22 -3.76 20.90
CA GLY A 118 2.13 -2.78 21.05
C GLY A 118 0.96 -3.28 21.89
N ASP A 119 0.01 -2.36 22.16
CA ASP A 119 -1.23 -2.71 22.86
C ASP A 119 -2.07 -3.70 22.04
N LEU A 120 -2.30 -4.88 22.60
CA LEU A 120 -2.98 -5.98 21.90
C LEU A 120 -4.35 -5.56 21.35
N MET A 121 -5.15 -4.80 22.11
CA MET A 121 -6.49 -4.40 21.65
C MET A 121 -6.40 -3.46 20.45
N ALA A 122 -5.37 -2.62 20.39
CA ALA A 122 -5.11 -1.74 19.27
C ALA A 122 -4.41 -2.43 18.08
N THR A 123 -3.61 -3.47 18.29
CA THR A 123 -2.70 -4.02 17.25
C THR A 123 -2.97 -5.45 16.81
N HIS A 124 -3.81 -6.24 17.50
CA HIS A 124 -4.03 -7.66 17.16
C HIS A 124 -4.46 -7.91 15.71
N TRP A 125 -5.22 -6.99 15.11
CA TRP A 125 -5.65 -7.08 13.70
C TRP A 125 -4.52 -6.77 12.69
N LEU A 126 -3.47 -6.04 13.10
CA LEU A 126 -2.29 -5.76 12.26
C LEU A 126 -1.53 -7.05 11.92
N VAL A 127 -1.62 -8.09 12.76
CA VAL A 127 -0.98 -9.40 12.49
C VAL A 127 -1.45 -9.96 11.16
N SER A 128 -2.76 -9.88 10.85
CA SER A 128 -3.31 -10.35 9.57
C SER A 128 -2.71 -9.61 8.37
N PHE A 129 -2.52 -8.29 8.51
CA PHE A 129 -1.92 -7.45 7.47
C PHE A 129 -0.42 -7.73 7.33
N GLY A 130 0.27 -8.00 8.46
CA GLY A 130 1.68 -8.36 8.50
C GLY A 130 1.95 -9.70 7.80
N VAL A 131 1.10 -10.71 8.02
CA VAL A 131 1.18 -12.00 7.33
C VAL A 131 1.04 -11.81 5.82
N LEU A 132 0.02 -11.07 5.35
CA LEU A 132 -0.13 -10.74 3.93
C LEU A 132 1.11 -10.03 3.36
N ALA A 133 1.68 -9.09 4.12
CA ALA A 133 2.85 -8.33 3.69
C ALA A 133 4.13 -9.17 3.59
N VAL A 134 4.33 -10.18 4.44
CA VAL A 134 5.50 -11.05 4.38
C VAL A 134 5.34 -12.17 3.36
N GLN A 135 4.12 -12.64 3.11
CA GLN A 135 3.83 -13.69 2.13
C GLN A 135 3.67 -13.19 0.69
N ALA A 136 3.42 -11.90 0.50
CA ALA A 136 3.35 -11.32 -0.83
C ALA A 136 4.75 -11.28 -1.46
N GLY A 137 5.01 -12.22 -2.38
CA GLY A 137 6.27 -12.39 -3.11
C GLY A 137 6.17 -13.54 -4.07
#